data_AF-A0A261C1U1-F1
#
_entry.id   AF-A0A261C1U1-F1
#
_cell.length_a   1.000
_cell.length_b   1.000
_cell.length_c   1.000
_cell.angle_alpha   90.00
_cell.angle_beta   90.00
_cell.angle_gamma   90.00
#
_symmetry.space_group_name_H-M   'P 1'
#
loop_
_entity.id
_entity.type
_entity.pdbx_description
1 polymer ?
#
loop_
_entity_poly.entity_id
_entity_poly.type
_entity_poly.pdbx_seq_one_letter_code
_entity_poly.pdbx_strand_id
1 'polypeptide(L)'
;MRTVAWLEIESSTQKVCGIISIITNSFLIFLILTKSPPKLGAYKWLMLYTSFFELFYACLNFFVGPSIDTYNSVLIAFQDLDKVRFDHETAGFLIVIYCSCFGSSMALFAVHFIYRYGAVNIDFKQKYLSGGKQLFLYICPPALGVFWGIIVWLTMSETQMKTDYLRQHILKKFEVNIDECAYVSVFFWPKDKSGNIYPDVTSFIGLTFEFTILGISFFCVTYFAFKCYRWISRKLGNMENVSQSAKSLQIQLFYALIVQAAIPCIL
;
A
#
# COMPACT_ATOMS: atom_id res chain seq x y z
N MET A 1 -1.44 2.00 -31.60
CA MET A 1 -2.69 2.80 -31.55
C MET A 1 -3.58 2.50 -30.34
N ARG A 2 -3.94 1.23 -30.01
CA ARG A 2 -4.73 0.95 -28.78
C ARG A 2 -3.98 1.28 -27.48
N THR A 3 -2.66 1.12 -27.41
CA THR A 3 -1.84 1.27 -26.19
C THR A 3 -1.67 2.71 -25.71
N VAL A 4 -1.47 3.67 -26.60
CA VAL A 4 -1.24 5.08 -26.21
C VAL A 4 -2.48 5.71 -25.58
N ALA A 5 -3.66 5.47 -26.16
CA ALA A 5 -4.92 5.96 -25.60
C ALA A 5 -5.21 5.39 -24.20
N TRP A 6 -4.87 4.12 -23.95
CA TRP A 6 -4.99 3.53 -22.60
C TRP A 6 -4.09 4.21 -21.59
N LEU A 7 -2.87 4.57 -21.96
CA LEU A 7 -1.91 5.25 -21.10
C LEU A 7 -2.32 6.69 -20.78
N GLU A 8 -2.89 7.39 -21.76
CA GLU A 8 -3.47 8.71 -21.53
C GLU A 8 -4.66 8.66 -20.58
N ILE A 9 -5.53 7.66 -20.73
CA ILE A 9 -6.65 7.41 -19.81
C ILE A 9 -6.10 7.08 -18.43
N GLU A 10 -5.15 6.16 -18.31
CA GLU A 10 -4.53 5.77 -17.04
C GLU A 10 -3.91 6.97 -16.34
N SER A 11 -3.07 7.75 -17.03
CA SER A 11 -2.44 8.95 -16.48
C SER A 11 -3.46 9.99 -16.06
N SER A 12 -4.52 10.19 -16.86
CA SER A 12 -5.59 11.12 -16.53
C SER A 12 -6.38 10.66 -15.31
N THR A 13 -6.72 9.36 -15.23
CA THR A 13 -7.40 8.76 -14.09
C THR A 13 -6.54 8.86 -12.83
N GLN A 14 -5.25 8.51 -12.89
CA GLN A 14 -4.32 8.64 -11.76
C GLN A 14 -4.25 10.07 -11.24
N LYS A 15 -4.18 11.07 -12.12
CA LYS A 15 -4.16 12.49 -11.72
C LYS A 15 -5.46 12.91 -11.04
N VAL A 16 -6.61 12.57 -11.62
CA VAL A 16 -7.93 12.91 -11.06
C VAL A 16 -8.14 12.21 -9.72
N CYS A 17 -7.85 10.91 -9.63
CA CYS A 17 -7.92 10.14 -8.39
C CYS A 17 -6.95 10.68 -7.33
N GLY A 18 -5.74 11.08 -7.72
CA GLY A 18 -4.75 11.72 -6.83
C GLY A 18 -5.28 13.02 -6.22
N ILE A 19 -5.84 13.91 -7.04
CA ILE A 19 -6.45 15.18 -6.57
C ILE A 19 -7.60 14.90 -5.59
N ILE A 20 -8.51 13.99 -5.95
CA ILE A 20 -9.63 13.60 -5.09
C ILE A 20 -9.11 13.03 -3.77
N SER A 21 -8.10 12.16 -3.82
CA SER A 21 -7.51 11.54 -2.63
C SER A 21 -6.86 12.58 -1.71
N ILE A 22 -6.13 13.55 -2.25
CA ILE A 22 -5.51 14.64 -1.47
C ILE A 22 -6.58 15.48 -0.77
N ILE A 23 -7.63 15.90 -1.50
CA ILE A 23 -8.71 16.71 -0.94
C ILE A 23 -9.48 15.94 0.15
N THR A 24 -9.86 14.70 -0.14
CA THR A 24 -10.65 13.87 0.78
C THR A 24 -9.87 13.50 2.04
N ASN A 25 -8.60 13.11 1.93
CA ASN A 25 -7.75 12.84 3.10
C ASN A 25 -7.49 14.09 3.93
N SER A 26 -7.26 15.25 3.29
CA SER A 26 -7.10 16.53 4.00
C SER A 26 -8.36 16.92 4.77
N PHE A 27 -9.53 16.75 4.14
CA PHE A 27 -10.82 16.98 4.77
C PHE A 27 -11.08 16.00 5.92
N LEU A 28 -10.74 14.73 5.76
CA LEU A 28 -10.84 13.72 6.81
C LEU A 28 -9.96 14.07 8.01
N ILE A 29 -8.72 14.52 7.80
CA ILE A 29 -7.83 15.01 8.86
C ILE A 29 -8.49 16.18 9.60
N PHE A 30 -9.04 17.16 8.88
CA PHE A 30 -9.76 18.29 9.48
C PHE A 30 -10.94 17.83 10.35
N LEU A 31 -11.77 16.91 9.85
CA LEU A 31 -12.90 16.35 10.59
C LEU A 31 -12.44 15.56 11.82
N ILE A 32 -11.38 14.78 11.71
CA ILE A 32 -10.82 14.03 12.84
C ILE A 32 -10.39 15.00 13.93
N LEU A 33 -9.66 16.07 13.58
CA LEU A 33 -9.18 17.04 14.55
C LEU A 33 -10.32 17.82 15.22
N THR A 34 -11.30 18.29 14.46
CA THR A 34 -12.30 19.27 14.92
C THR A 34 -13.66 18.70 15.32
N LYS A 35 -14.08 17.55 14.77
CA LYS A 35 -15.43 17.00 14.92
C LYS A 35 -15.49 15.59 15.52
N SER A 36 -14.36 14.96 15.84
CA SER A 36 -14.35 13.60 16.42
C SER A 36 -15.05 13.53 17.78
N PRO A 37 -16.02 12.63 17.99
CA PRO A 37 -16.63 12.42 19.29
C PRO A 37 -15.61 11.88 20.33
N PRO A 38 -15.70 12.30 21.61
CA PRO A 38 -14.81 11.80 22.68
C PRO A 38 -14.81 10.28 22.83
N LYS A 39 -15.93 9.62 22.46
CA LYS A 39 -16.11 8.17 22.52
C LYS A 39 -15.15 7.37 21.62
N LEU A 40 -14.51 8.00 20.63
CA LEU A 40 -13.49 7.36 19.80
C LEU A 40 -12.21 7.03 20.59
N GLY A 41 -11.93 7.77 21.67
CA GLY A 41 -10.76 7.55 22.50
C GLY A 41 -9.46 7.44 21.70
N ALA A 42 -8.66 6.42 22.00
CA ALA A 42 -7.37 6.19 21.36
C ALA A 42 -7.46 5.86 19.85
N TYR A 43 -8.62 5.42 19.35
CA TYR A 43 -8.79 5.09 17.93
C TYR A 43 -8.70 6.33 17.05
N LYS A 44 -9.05 7.51 17.59
CA LYS A 44 -8.90 8.80 16.91
C LYS A 44 -7.48 9.00 16.40
N TRP A 45 -6.47 8.69 17.22
CA TRP A 45 -5.06 8.88 16.87
C TRP A 45 -4.60 7.89 15.82
N LEU A 46 -5.11 6.66 15.85
CA LEU A 46 -4.83 5.67 14.81
C LEU A 46 -5.40 6.12 13.46
N MET A 47 -6.67 6.57 13.42
CA MET A 47 -7.26 7.11 12.19
C MET A 47 -6.53 8.35 11.68
N LEU A 48 -6.10 9.25 12.57
CA LEU A 48 -5.36 10.45 12.18
C LEU A 48 -4.02 10.07 11.55
N TYR A 49 -3.30 9.15 12.18
CA TYR A 49 -2.04 8.60 11.67
C TYR A 49 -2.21 8.01 10.27
N THR A 50 -3.25 7.19 10.05
CA THR A 50 -3.51 6.60 8.74
C THR A 50 -3.93 7.63 7.70
N SER A 51 -4.73 8.64 8.06
CA SER A 51 -5.07 9.71 7.12
C SER A 51 -3.85 10.55 6.71
N PHE A 52 -2.89 10.79 7.61
CA PHE A 52 -1.62 11.43 7.23
C PHE A 52 -0.78 10.56 6.30
N PHE A 53 -0.72 9.25 6.56
CA PHE A 53 -0.04 8.31 5.69
C PHE A 53 -0.68 8.27 4.29
N GLU A 54 -2.01 8.14 4.20
CA GLU A 54 -2.75 8.13 2.94
C GLU A 54 -2.60 9.45 2.18
N LEU A 55 -2.57 10.59 2.88
CA LEU A 55 -2.28 11.88 2.27
C LEU A 55 -0.86 11.94 1.69
N PHE A 56 0.14 11.47 2.45
CA PHE A 56 1.52 11.39 1.98
C PHE A 56 1.63 10.49 0.75
N TYR A 57 1.00 9.31 0.79
CA TYR A 57 1.03 8.37 -0.33
C TYR A 57 0.27 8.91 -1.55
N ALA A 58 -0.85 9.60 -1.36
CA ALA A 58 -1.57 10.28 -2.44
C ALA A 58 -0.73 11.38 -3.10
N CYS A 59 0.04 12.15 -2.32
CA CYS A 59 1.01 13.10 -2.86
C CYS A 59 2.09 12.41 -3.68
N LEU A 60 2.68 11.32 -3.18
CA LEU A 60 3.66 10.53 -3.95
C LEU A 60 3.06 10.00 -5.26
N ASN A 61 1.85 9.45 -5.22
CA ASN A 61 1.17 8.97 -6.42
C ASN A 61 0.87 10.10 -7.41
N PHE A 62 0.58 11.31 -6.93
CA PHE A 62 0.30 12.46 -7.80
C PHE A 62 1.56 13.05 -8.44
N PHE A 63 2.67 13.16 -7.70
CA PHE A 63 3.91 13.77 -8.18
C PHE A 63 4.84 12.79 -8.90
N VAL A 64 4.80 11.53 -8.51
CA VAL A 64 5.63 10.46 -9.04
C VAL A 64 4.75 9.59 -9.92
N GLY A 65 3.85 8.79 -9.32
CA GLY A 65 2.89 7.98 -10.06
C GLY A 65 3.53 7.14 -11.17
N PRO A 66 4.48 6.23 -10.83
CA PRO A 66 5.19 5.48 -11.86
C PRO A 66 4.23 4.60 -12.64
N SER A 67 4.50 4.45 -13.93
CA SER A 67 3.77 3.52 -14.79
C SER A 67 4.22 2.10 -14.51
N ILE A 68 3.26 1.20 -14.27
CA ILE A 68 3.53 -0.21 -14.01
C ILE A 68 3.17 -1.02 -15.24
N ASP A 69 4.09 -1.87 -15.69
CA ASP A 69 3.84 -2.77 -16.81
C ASP A 69 4.38 -4.18 -16.55
N THR A 70 3.72 -5.15 -17.16
CA THR A 70 4.19 -6.53 -17.21
C THR A 70 4.49 -6.90 -18.66
N TYR A 71 5.69 -7.39 -18.91
CA TYR A 71 6.13 -7.84 -20.22
C TYR A 71 6.87 -9.18 -20.12
N ASN A 72 6.28 -10.22 -20.71
CA ASN A 72 6.79 -11.60 -20.63
C ASN A 72 7.06 -12.02 -19.17
N SER A 73 8.32 -12.17 -18.81
CA SER A 73 8.81 -12.54 -17.48
C SER A 73 9.34 -11.34 -16.69
N VAL A 74 8.90 -10.13 -17.02
CA VAL A 74 9.33 -8.89 -16.37
C VAL A 74 8.13 -8.13 -15.82
N LEU A 75 8.25 -7.68 -14.58
CA LEU A 75 7.40 -6.64 -13.99
C LEU A 75 8.25 -5.39 -13.81
N ILE A 76 7.83 -4.26 -14.36
CA ILE A 76 8.54 -2.99 -14.28
C ILE A 76 7.63 -1.89 -13.73
N ALA A 77 8.15 -1.10 -12.81
CA ALA A 77 7.59 0.21 -12.44
C ALA A 77 8.60 1.26 -12.87
N PHE A 78 8.21 2.16 -13.76
CA PHE A 78 9.12 3.15 -14.33
C PHE A 78 8.52 4.55 -14.33
N GLN A 79 9.40 5.54 -14.28
CA GLN A 79 9.09 6.95 -14.38
C GLN A 79 9.76 7.52 -15.62
N ASP A 80 8.94 8.04 -16.53
CA ASP A 80 9.38 8.87 -17.65
C ASP A 80 9.87 10.22 -17.11
N LEU A 81 11.16 10.52 -17.31
CA LEU A 81 11.82 11.71 -16.78
C LEU A 81 11.36 13.00 -17.47
N ASP A 82 10.88 12.95 -18.72
CA ASP A 82 10.36 14.13 -19.42
C ASP A 82 9.04 14.63 -18.82
N LYS A 83 8.31 13.74 -18.13
CA LYS A 83 7.03 14.06 -17.49
C LYS A 83 7.17 14.56 -16.06
N VAL A 84 8.36 14.43 -15.46
CA VAL A 84 8.63 14.87 -14.08
C VAL A 84 9.75 15.91 -14.05
N ARG A 85 9.94 16.57 -12.91
CA ARG A 85 10.98 17.58 -12.72
C ARG A 85 12.12 17.07 -11.85
N PHE A 86 12.30 15.76 -11.78
CA PHE A 86 13.29 15.09 -10.95
C PHE A 86 14.42 14.56 -11.84
N ASP A 87 15.63 14.49 -11.29
CA ASP A 87 16.71 13.75 -11.94
C ASP A 87 16.50 12.23 -11.79
N HIS A 88 17.31 11.45 -12.50
CA HIS A 88 17.20 10.00 -12.53
C HIS A 88 17.31 9.37 -11.14
N GLU A 89 18.27 9.80 -10.33
CA GLU A 89 18.50 9.27 -8.98
C GLU A 89 17.33 9.58 -8.04
N THR A 90 16.81 10.81 -8.06
CA THR A 90 15.65 11.20 -7.26
C THR A 90 14.41 10.45 -7.72
N ALA A 91 14.18 10.30 -9.02
CA ALA A 91 13.07 9.54 -9.56
C ALA A 91 13.13 8.06 -9.13
N GLY A 92 14.30 7.42 -9.25
CA GLY A 92 14.50 6.04 -8.79
C GLY A 92 14.25 5.87 -7.29
N PHE A 93 14.76 6.80 -6.47
CA PHE A 93 14.50 6.80 -5.03
C PHE A 93 13.01 6.98 -4.70
N LEU A 94 12.32 7.87 -5.40
CA LEU A 94 10.88 8.12 -5.23
C LEU A 94 10.03 6.91 -5.64
N ILE A 95 10.41 6.16 -6.67
CA ILE A 95 9.77 4.88 -7.05
C ILE A 95 9.91 3.87 -5.90
N VAL A 96 11.08 3.78 -5.27
CA VAL A 96 11.31 2.86 -4.13
C VAL A 96 10.46 3.27 -2.92
N ILE A 97 10.35 4.57 -2.62
CA ILE A 97 9.44 5.06 -1.57
C ILE A 97 7.99 4.71 -1.92
N TYR A 98 7.57 4.90 -3.17
CA TYR A 98 6.24 4.54 -3.63
C TYR A 98 5.93 3.05 -3.37
N CYS A 99 6.84 2.15 -3.75
CA CYS A 99 6.71 0.72 -3.46
C CYS A 99 6.71 0.42 -1.94
N SER A 100 7.50 1.15 -1.15
CA SER A 100 7.53 1.03 0.32
C SER A 100 6.20 1.41 0.98
N CYS A 101 5.54 2.45 0.44
CA CYS A 101 4.21 2.85 0.87
C CYS A 101 3.17 1.78 0.54
N PHE A 102 3.27 1.10 -0.61
CA PHE A 102 2.40 -0.03 -0.94
C PHE A 102 2.52 -1.17 0.09
N GLY A 103 3.74 -1.55 0.49
CA GLY A 103 3.94 -2.54 1.56
C GLY A 103 3.39 -2.09 2.91
N SER A 104 3.53 -0.81 3.25
CA SER A 104 3.04 -0.23 4.50
C SER A 104 1.51 -0.20 4.59
N SER A 105 0.82 0.13 3.49
CA SER A 105 -0.64 0.34 3.48
C SER A 105 -1.42 -0.93 3.88
N MET A 106 -0.96 -2.10 3.43
CA MET A 106 -1.56 -3.37 3.83
C MET A 106 -1.36 -3.68 5.32
N ALA A 107 -0.19 -3.34 5.87
CA ALA A 107 0.07 -3.45 7.30
C ALA A 107 -0.78 -2.47 8.12
N LEU A 108 -1.11 -1.29 7.58
CA LEU A 108 -2.01 -0.32 8.21
C LEU A 108 -3.41 -0.91 8.40
N PHE A 109 -3.97 -1.56 7.39
CA PHE A 109 -5.25 -2.25 7.54
C PHE A 109 -5.17 -3.33 8.63
N ALA A 110 -4.09 -4.12 8.66
CA ALA A 110 -3.91 -5.16 9.67
C ALA A 110 -3.93 -4.58 11.10
N VAL A 111 -3.20 -3.49 11.37
CA VAL A 111 -3.18 -2.87 12.71
C VAL A 111 -4.53 -2.25 13.09
N HIS A 112 -5.32 -1.75 12.13
CA HIS A 112 -6.68 -1.29 12.39
C HIS A 112 -7.57 -2.43 12.88
N PHE A 113 -7.52 -3.60 12.24
CA PHE A 113 -8.30 -4.76 12.68
C PHE A 113 -7.80 -5.32 14.03
N ILE A 114 -6.49 -5.32 14.27
CA ILE A 114 -5.91 -5.68 15.58
C ILE A 114 -6.42 -4.74 16.68
N TYR A 115 -6.36 -3.43 16.45
CA TYR A 115 -6.86 -2.43 17.40
C TYR A 115 -8.34 -2.66 17.68
N ARG A 116 -9.15 -2.85 16.63
CA ARG A 116 -10.59 -3.11 16.76
C ARG A 116 -10.87 -4.33 17.60
N TYR A 117 -10.12 -5.40 17.38
CA TYR A 117 -10.28 -6.61 18.17
C TYR A 117 -9.94 -6.38 19.65
N GLY A 118 -8.89 -5.60 19.94
CA GLY A 118 -8.57 -5.19 21.31
C GLY A 118 -9.63 -4.27 21.93
N ALA A 119 -10.29 -3.42 21.16
CA ALA A 119 -11.37 -2.58 21.68
C ALA A 119 -12.56 -3.41 22.19
N VAL A 120 -12.77 -4.61 21.63
CA VAL A 120 -13.90 -5.48 21.98
C VAL A 120 -13.52 -6.65 22.89
N ASN A 121 -12.25 -7.05 22.91
CA ASN A 121 -11.71 -8.10 23.78
C ASN A 121 -10.71 -7.50 24.78
N ILE A 122 -11.18 -7.31 26.02
CA ILE A 122 -10.39 -6.70 27.11
C ILE A 122 -9.15 -7.53 27.45
N ASP A 123 -9.27 -8.86 27.51
CA ASP A 123 -8.14 -9.74 27.83
C ASP A 123 -7.06 -9.65 26.74
N PHE A 124 -7.46 -9.62 25.48
CA PHE A 124 -6.56 -9.40 24.36
C PHE A 124 -5.88 -8.04 24.44
N LYS A 125 -6.64 -6.97 24.73
CA LYS A 125 -6.10 -5.62 24.90
C LYS A 125 -5.08 -5.58 26.04
N GLN A 126 -5.39 -6.16 27.19
CA GLN A 126 -4.48 -6.16 28.33
C GLN A 126 -3.20 -6.94 28.05
N LYS A 127 -3.29 -8.05 27.30
CA LYS A 127 -2.14 -8.87 26.96
C LYS A 127 -1.24 -8.21 25.90
N TYR A 128 -1.82 -7.68 24.82
CA TYR A 128 -1.10 -7.28 23.61
C TYR A 128 -1.06 -5.77 23.33
N LEU A 129 -2.00 -4.98 23.83
CA LEU A 129 -2.17 -3.56 23.48
C LEU A 129 -2.21 -2.62 24.70
N SER A 130 -1.73 -3.07 25.86
CA SER A 130 -1.70 -2.27 27.09
C SER A 130 -0.43 -1.43 27.18
N GLY A 131 -0.58 -0.20 27.69
CA GLY A 131 0.54 0.73 27.89
C GLY A 131 1.37 0.95 26.63
N GLY A 132 2.69 0.87 26.75
CA GLY A 132 3.63 1.07 25.64
C GLY A 132 3.51 0.04 24.51
N LYS A 133 2.88 -1.11 24.72
CA LYS A 133 2.68 -2.12 23.66
C LYS A 133 1.80 -1.61 22.52
N GLN A 134 0.95 -0.62 22.79
CA GLN A 134 0.13 0.01 21.76
C GLN A 134 0.99 0.70 20.67
N LEU A 135 2.24 1.08 20.98
CA LEU A 135 3.17 1.67 20.02
C LEU A 135 3.48 0.73 18.84
N PHE A 136 3.32 -0.58 19.03
CA PHE A 136 3.41 -1.57 17.96
C PHE A 136 2.52 -1.22 16.76
N LEU A 137 1.32 -0.70 17.01
CA LEU A 137 0.36 -0.35 15.94
C LEU A 137 0.85 0.80 15.05
N TYR A 138 1.77 1.63 15.55
CA TYR A 138 2.30 2.80 14.83
C TYR A 138 3.67 2.53 14.22
N ILE A 139 4.49 1.68 14.85
CA ILE A 139 5.84 1.35 14.37
C ILE A 139 5.83 0.21 13.36
N CYS A 140 4.96 -0.79 13.53
CA CYS A 140 4.97 -1.98 12.67
C CYS A 140 4.73 -1.66 11.18
N PRO A 141 3.72 -0.85 10.80
CA PRO A 141 3.49 -0.54 9.39
C PRO A 141 4.66 0.15 8.68
N PRO A 142 5.27 1.25 9.20
CA PRO A 142 6.39 1.88 8.53
C PRO A 142 7.66 1.02 8.57
N ALA A 143 7.85 0.20 9.62
CA ALA A 143 8.98 -0.74 9.66
C ALA A 143 8.88 -1.80 8.54
N LEU A 144 7.69 -2.35 8.30
CA LEU A 144 7.44 -3.26 7.18
C LEU A 144 7.60 -2.57 5.83
N GLY A 145 7.18 -1.31 5.72
CA GLY A 145 7.43 -0.48 4.54
C GLY A 145 8.90 -0.26 4.24
N VAL A 146 9.69 0.13 5.24
CA VAL A 146 11.14 0.31 5.10
C VAL A 146 11.80 -1.00 4.70
N PHE A 147 11.40 -2.12 5.32
CA PHE A 147 11.90 -3.44 4.94
C PHE A 147 11.55 -3.77 3.48
N TRP A 148 10.32 -3.49 3.04
CA TRP A 148 9.91 -3.61 1.64
C TRP A 148 10.81 -2.78 0.71
N GLY A 149 11.01 -1.51 1.02
CA GLY A 149 11.86 -0.61 0.22
C GLY A 149 13.30 -1.12 0.09
N ILE A 150 13.87 -1.65 1.19
CA ILE A 150 15.19 -2.27 1.18
C ILE A 150 15.22 -3.49 0.24
N ILE A 151 14.19 -4.34 0.28
CA ILE A 151 14.10 -5.50 -0.64
C ILE A 151 14.03 -5.04 -2.09
N VAL A 152 13.18 -4.05 -2.42
CA VAL A 152 13.09 -3.48 -3.77
C VAL A 152 14.44 -2.94 -4.21
N TRP A 153 15.10 -2.14 -3.36
CA TRP A 153 16.42 -1.59 -3.66
C TRP A 153 17.46 -2.68 -3.93
N LEU A 154 17.52 -3.72 -3.09
CA LEU A 154 18.53 -4.77 -3.21
C LEU A 154 18.29 -5.73 -4.38
N THR A 155 17.03 -5.97 -4.76
CA THR A 155 16.68 -7.04 -5.70
C THR A 155 16.15 -6.55 -7.05
N MET A 156 15.58 -5.34 -7.10
CA MET A 156 14.83 -4.83 -8.25
C MET A 156 15.47 -3.61 -8.92
N SER A 157 16.64 -3.17 -8.44
CA SER A 157 17.39 -2.07 -9.06
C SER A 157 17.68 -2.30 -10.54
N GLU A 158 17.91 -1.18 -11.23
CA GLU A 158 18.24 -1.13 -12.65
C GLU A 158 19.51 -1.93 -12.96
N THR A 159 19.52 -2.59 -14.11
CA THR A 159 20.72 -3.25 -14.62
C THR A 159 20.74 -3.14 -16.13
N GLN A 160 21.92 -3.10 -16.74
CA GLN A 160 22.04 -3.01 -18.20
C GLN A 160 21.28 -4.14 -18.92
N MET A 161 21.31 -5.36 -18.38
CA MET A 161 20.59 -6.50 -18.92
C MET A 161 19.06 -6.26 -18.97
N LYS A 162 18.48 -5.73 -17.89
CA LYS A 162 17.05 -5.41 -17.83
C LYS A 162 16.72 -4.27 -18.81
N THR A 163 17.57 -3.22 -18.84
CA THR A 163 17.44 -2.09 -19.76
C THR A 163 17.42 -2.55 -21.21
N ASP A 164 18.41 -3.35 -21.63
CA ASP A 164 18.52 -3.83 -23.01
C ASP A 164 17.35 -4.72 -23.41
N TYR A 165 16.87 -5.57 -22.50
CA TYR A 165 15.72 -6.45 -22.73
C TYR A 165 14.41 -5.65 -22.92
N LEU A 166 14.22 -4.59 -22.12
CA LEU A 166 13.00 -3.79 -22.11
C LEU A 166 13.00 -2.64 -23.13
N ARG A 167 14.17 -2.20 -23.62
CA ARG A 167 14.31 -1.02 -24.51
C ARG A 167 13.32 -1.01 -25.66
N GLN A 168 13.24 -2.10 -26.43
CA GLN A 168 12.32 -2.17 -27.57
C GLN A 168 10.84 -2.20 -27.16
N HIS A 169 10.53 -2.82 -26.03
CA HIS A 169 9.16 -2.91 -25.54
C HIS A 169 8.66 -1.55 -25.04
N ILE A 170 9.46 -0.89 -24.20
CA ILE A 170 9.12 0.44 -23.67
C ILE A 170 9.00 1.45 -24.80
N LEU A 171 9.95 1.48 -25.73
CA LEU A 171 9.89 2.37 -26.89
C LEU A 171 8.66 2.13 -27.76
N LYS A 172 8.29 0.88 -28.05
CA LYS A 172 7.13 0.59 -28.91
C LYS A 172 5.79 0.83 -28.22
N LYS A 173 5.70 0.58 -26.91
CA LYS A 173 4.43 0.63 -26.17
C LYS A 173 4.14 2.02 -25.61
N PHE A 174 5.15 2.69 -25.09
CA PHE A 174 5.03 3.96 -24.38
C PHE A 174 5.64 5.13 -25.17
N GLU A 175 6.38 4.88 -26.25
CA GLU A 175 7.06 5.91 -27.05
C GLU A 175 8.13 6.68 -26.24
N VAL A 176 8.70 6.03 -25.23
CA VAL A 176 9.74 6.59 -24.35
C VAL A 176 11.03 5.78 -24.50
N ASN A 177 12.18 6.46 -24.47
CA ASN A 177 13.46 5.76 -24.38
C ASN A 177 13.70 5.32 -22.92
N ILE A 178 13.96 4.03 -22.70
CA ILE A 178 14.22 3.52 -21.34
C ILE A 178 15.46 4.15 -20.70
N ASP A 179 16.42 4.61 -21.50
CA ASP A 179 17.60 5.33 -21.00
C ASP A 179 17.22 6.73 -20.42
N GLU A 180 16.01 7.21 -20.69
CA GLU A 180 15.39 8.44 -20.13
C GLU A 180 14.32 8.09 -19.06
N CYS A 181 14.36 6.86 -18.52
CA CYS A 181 13.47 6.42 -17.45
C CYS A 181 14.27 5.98 -16.23
N ALA A 182 13.83 6.39 -15.04
CA ALA A 182 14.19 5.69 -13.81
C ALA A 182 13.22 4.53 -13.59
N TYR A 183 13.70 3.36 -13.14
CA TYR A 183 12.82 2.21 -12.94
C TYR A 183 13.29 1.23 -11.86
N VAL A 184 12.33 0.44 -11.36
CA VAL A 184 12.60 -0.81 -10.65
C VAL A 184 11.94 -1.94 -11.42
N SER A 185 12.59 -3.10 -11.49
CA SER A 185 11.99 -4.26 -12.15
C SER A 185 12.48 -5.60 -11.63
N VAL A 186 11.56 -6.55 -11.70
CA VAL A 186 11.76 -7.98 -11.45
C VAL A 186 11.87 -8.67 -12.79
N PHE A 187 12.93 -9.47 -13.02
CA PHE A 187 13.12 -10.20 -14.27
C PHE A 187 13.35 -11.68 -13.99
N PHE A 188 12.29 -12.49 -14.06
CA PHE A 188 12.33 -13.88 -13.62
C PHE A 188 13.20 -14.81 -14.47
N TRP A 189 13.21 -14.59 -15.79
CA TRP A 189 13.76 -15.54 -16.76
C TRP A 189 14.68 -14.84 -17.78
N PRO A 190 15.80 -14.24 -17.33
CA PRO A 190 16.80 -13.67 -18.24
C PRO A 190 17.45 -14.74 -19.14
N LYS A 191 18.05 -14.25 -20.23
CA LYS A 191 18.89 -15.06 -21.13
C LYS A 191 20.36 -14.78 -20.85
N ASP A 192 21.17 -15.84 -20.77
CA ASP A 192 22.62 -15.71 -20.67
C ASP A 192 23.26 -15.33 -22.02
N LYS A 193 24.59 -15.15 -22.03
CA LYS A 193 25.35 -14.85 -23.26
C LYS A 193 25.29 -15.96 -24.31
N SER A 194 24.95 -17.19 -23.90
CA SER A 194 24.79 -18.36 -24.76
C SER A 194 23.34 -18.53 -25.24
N GLY A 195 22.42 -17.65 -24.84
CA GLY A 195 21.01 -17.69 -25.19
C GLY A 195 20.15 -18.60 -24.32
N ASN A 196 20.72 -19.24 -23.29
CA ASN A 196 19.97 -20.12 -22.39
C ASN A 196 19.19 -19.29 -21.38
N ILE A 197 17.95 -19.73 -21.11
CA ILE A 197 17.09 -19.11 -20.10
C ILE A 197 17.45 -19.68 -18.73
N TYR A 198 17.66 -18.83 -17.74
CA TYR A 198 17.93 -19.24 -16.36
C TYR A 198 17.05 -18.45 -15.38
N PRO A 199 16.72 -19.02 -14.20
CA PRO A 199 15.97 -18.30 -13.17
C PRO A 199 16.85 -17.23 -12.52
N ASP A 200 16.38 -15.99 -12.46
CA ASP A 200 17.02 -14.97 -11.63
C ASP A 200 16.62 -15.15 -10.17
N VAL A 201 17.49 -15.81 -9.42
CA VAL A 201 17.26 -16.14 -8.00
C VAL A 201 17.01 -14.88 -7.17
N THR A 202 17.68 -13.77 -7.49
CA THR A 202 17.53 -12.49 -6.78
C THR A 202 16.10 -11.94 -6.91
N SER A 203 15.56 -11.91 -8.13
CA SER A 203 14.17 -11.54 -8.41
C SER A 203 13.16 -12.42 -7.65
N PHE A 204 13.38 -13.74 -7.62
CA PHE A 204 12.50 -14.66 -6.88
C PHE A 204 12.58 -14.46 -5.35
N ILE A 205 13.77 -14.21 -4.81
CA ILE A 205 13.95 -13.92 -3.38
C ILE A 205 13.21 -12.64 -3.01
N GLY A 206 13.41 -11.56 -3.77
CA GLY A 206 12.75 -10.28 -3.53
C GLY A 206 11.23 -10.41 -3.50
N LEU A 207 10.69 -11.04 -4.54
CA LEU A 207 9.25 -11.27 -4.65
C LEU A 207 8.69 -12.18 -3.54
N THR A 208 9.47 -13.17 -3.08
CA THR A 208 9.07 -14.04 -1.96
C THR A 208 8.90 -13.23 -0.67
N PHE A 209 9.80 -12.29 -0.39
CA PHE A 209 9.66 -11.40 0.77
C PHE A 209 8.42 -10.50 0.65
N GLU A 210 8.20 -9.89 -0.51
CA GLU A 210 7.02 -9.05 -0.76
C GLU A 210 5.71 -9.82 -0.58
N PHE A 211 5.59 -11.00 -1.20
CA PHE A 211 4.42 -11.87 -1.02
C PHE A 211 4.23 -12.32 0.43
N THR A 212 5.33 -12.56 1.16
CA THR A 212 5.24 -12.93 2.58
C THR A 212 4.68 -11.78 3.41
N ILE A 213 5.12 -10.55 3.17
CA ILE A 213 4.62 -9.36 3.88
C ILE A 213 3.13 -9.15 3.56
N LEU A 214 2.74 -9.21 2.29
CA LEU A 214 1.33 -9.10 1.88
C LEU A 214 0.49 -10.23 2.47
N GLY A 215 0.96 -11.47 2.37
CA GLY A 215 0.26 -12.66 2.85
C GLY A 215 0.01 -12.63 4.35
N ILE A 216 1.02 -12.26 5.15
CA ILE A 216 0.88 -12.10 6.61
C ILE A 216 -0.09 -10.96 6.94
N SER A 217 0.01 -9.82 6.24
CA SER A 217 -0.88 -8.67 6.47
C SER A 217 -2.33 -9.02 6.14
N PHE A 218 -2.56 -9.68 5.01
CA PHE A 218 -3.88 -10.13 4.58
C PHE A 218 -4.46 -11.20 5.52
N PHE A 219 -3.64 -12.15 5.97
CA PHE A 219 -4.04 -13.12 6.99
C PHE A 219 -4.46 -12.42 8.29
N CYS A 220 -3.69 -11.43 8.75
CA CYS A 220 -4.04 -10.64 9.94
C CYS A 220 -5.37 -9.90 9.75
N VAL A 221 -5.55 -9.20 8.63
CA VAL A 221 -6.79 -8.50 8.28
C VAL A 221 -7.98 -9.46 8.35
N THR A 222 -7.93 -10.57 7.62
CA THR A 222 -9.03 -11.55 7.53
C THR A 222 -9.32 -12.21 8.88
N TYR A 223 -8.29 -12.63 9.61
CA TYR A 223 -8.43 -13.26 10.93
C TYR A 223 -9.08 -12.33 11.96
N PHE A 224 -8.57 -11.10 12.10
CA PHE A 224 -9.10 -10.15 13.06
C PHE A 224 -10.44 -9.55 12.62
N ALA A 225 -10.68 -9.38 11.32
CA ALA A 225 -12.00 -9.03 10.80
C ALA A 225 -13.05 -10.08 11.18
N PHE A 226 -12.76 -11.37 10.94
CA PHE A 226 -13.67 -12.46 11.28
C PHE A 226 -13.93 -12.53 12.80
N LYS A 227 -12.89 -12.38 13.62
CA LYS A 227 -13.03 -12.34 15.08
C LYS A 227 -13.85 -11.15 15.57
N CYS A 228 -13.62 -9.97 15.02
CA CYS A 228 -14.42 -8.77 15.31
C CYS A 228 -15.88 -8.97 14.91
N TYR A 229 -16.14 -9.47 13.70
CA TYR A 229 -17.49 -9.77 13.22
C TYR A 229 -18.21 -10.73 14.17
N ARG A 230 -17.60 -11.87 14.50
CA ARG A 230 -18.19 -12.85 15.44
C ARG A 230 -18.49 -12.25 16.81
N TRP A 231 -17.63 -11.36 17.31
CA TRP A 231 -17.88 -10.70 18.58
C TRP A 231 -19.05 -9.73 18.48
N ILE A 232 -19.10 -8.91 17.42
CA ILE A 232 -20.19 -7.94 17.19
C ILE A 232 -21.52 -8.69 17.08
N SER A 233 -21.59 -9.75 16.26
CA SER A 233 -22.81 -10.52 16.05
C SER A 233 -23.30 -11.26 17.29
N ARG A 234 -22.39 -11.68 18.19
CA ARG A 234 -22.75 -12.48 19.37
C ARG A 234 -22.96 -11.69 20.65
N LYS A 235 -22.22 -10.60 20.87
CA LYS A 235 -22.15 -9.91 22.16
C LYS A 235 -22.64 -8.47 22.13
N LEU A 236 -22.57 -7.77 21.00
CA LEU A 236 -22.97 -6.35 20.95
C LEU A 236 -24.49 -6.17 21.08
N GLY A 237 -25.27 -7.14 20.57
CA GLY A 237 -26.73 -7.19 20.76
C GLY A 237 -27.15 -7.26 22.23
N ASN A 238 -26.36 -7.97 23.05
CA ASN A 238 -26.72 -8.30 24.44
C ASN A 238 -26.12 -7.34 25.50
N MET A 239 -25.33 -6.33 25.09
CA MET A 239 -24.75 -5.37 26.04
C MET A 239 -25.75 -4.25 26.38
N GLU A 240 -26.46 -4.34 27.50
CA GLU A 240 -27.39 -3.30 27.96
C GLU A 240 -26.69 -1.98 28.35
N ASN A 241 -25.41 -2.06 28.75
CA ASN A 241 -24.66 -0.93 29.33
C ASN A 241 -23.96 0.00 28.33
N VAL A 242 -24.13 -0.19 27.02
CA VAL A 242 -23.52 0.65 25.98
C VAL A 242 -24.61 1.41 25.22
N SER A 243 -24.49 2.74 25.14
CA SER A 243 -25.49 3.57 24.45
C SER A 243 -25.68 3.12 22.99
N GLN A 244 -26.93 3.12 22.49
CA GLN A 244 -27.24 2.70 21.12
C GLN A 244 -26.41 3.47 20.07
N SER A 245 -26.16 4.77 20.31
CA SER A 245 -25.30 5.60 19.46
C SER A 245 -23.86 5.10 19.40
N ALA A 246 -23.29 4.61 20.51
CA ALA A 246 -21.93 4.08 20.52
C ALA A 246 -21.85 2.71 19.82
N LYS A 247 -22.88 1.87 19.97
CA LYS A 247 -22.99 0.60 19.23
C LYS A 247 -23.05 0.84 17.72
N SER A 248 -23.91 1.75 17.28
CA SER A 248 -24.05 2.11 15.86
C SER A 248 -22.73 2.62 15.28
N LEU A 249 -22.04 3.53 15.97
CA LEU A 249 -20.75 4.05 15.54
C LEU A 249 -19.68 2.96 15.38
N GLN A 250 -19.60 2.01 16.32
CA GLN A 250 -18.65 0.89 16.23
C GLN A 250 -18.95 -0.03 15.05
N ILE A 251 -20.23 -0.31 14.78
CA ILE A 251 -20.68 -1.11 13.63
C ILE A 251 -20.34 -0.40 12.31
N GLN A 252 -20.70 0.88 12.18
CA GLN A 252 -20.47 1.65 10.97
C GLN A 252 -18.99 1.70 10.61
N LEU A 253 -18.13 2.01 11.59
CA LEU A 253 -16.70 2.09 11.32
C LEU A 253 -16.10 0.70 11.03
N PHE A 254 -16.65 -0.39 11.58
CA PHE A 254 -16.19 -1.74 11.27
C PHE A 254 -16.53 -2.13 9.83
N TYR A 255 -17.76 -1.92 9.39
CA TYR A 255 -18.14 -2.20 8.00
C TYR A 255 -17.42 -1.28 7.01
N ALA A 256 -17.21 -0.01 7.36
CA ALA A 256 -16.39 0.90 6.55
C ALA A 256 -14.97 0.34 6.36
N LEU A 257 -14.34 -0.16 7.44
CA LEU A 257 -13.01 -0.74 7.37
C LEU A 257 -12.97 -2.04 6.54
N ILE A 258 -14.01 -2.88 6.60
CA ILE A 258 -14.13 -4.07 5.73
C ILE A 258 -14.17 -3.64 4.27
N VAL A 259 -15.03 -2.68 3.92
CA VAL A 259 -15.15 -2.20 2.55
C VAL A 259 -13.81 -1.62 2.08
N GLN A 260 -13.16 -0.79 2.90
CA GLN A 260 -11.84 -0.22 2.59
C GLN A 260 -10.78 -1.30 2.32
N ALA A 261 -10.73 -2.35 3.15
CA ALA A 261 -9.78 -3.44 2.97
C ALA A 261 -10.12 -4.38 1.80
N ALA A 262 -11.38 -4.41 1.35
CA ALA A 262 -11.83 -5.28 0.26
C ALA A 262 -11.69 -4.64 -1.13
N ILE A 263 -11.69 -3.30 -1.23
CA ILE A 263 -11.54 -2.56 -2.49
C ILE A 263 -10.31 -3.04 -3.30
N PRO A 264 -9.09 -3.15 -2.72
CA PRO A 264 -7.91 -3.61 -3.45
C PRO A 264 -7.95 -5.09 -3.89
N CYS A 265 -8.93 -5.88 -3.43
CA CYS A 265 -9.07 -7.28 -3.84
C CYS A 265 -9.98 -7.45 -5.07
N ILE A 266 -10.72 -6.40 -5.43
CA ILE A 266 -11.72 -6.42 -6.51
C ILE A 266 -11.23 -5.62 -7.72
N LEU A 267 -10.45 -4.56 -7.48
CA LEU A 267 -9.76 -3.75 -8.49
C LEU A 267 -8.43 -4.40 -8.89
#